data_AF-A0A7V9EDH2-F1
#
_entry.id   AF-A0A7V9EDH2-F1
#
_cell.length_a   1.000
_cell.length_b   1.000
_cell.length_c   1.000
_cell.angle_alpha   90.00
_cell.angle_beta   90.00
_cell.angle_gamma   90.00
#
_symmetry.space_group_name_H-M   'P 1'
#
loop_
_entity.id
_entity.type
_entity.pdbx_description
1 polymer ?
#
loop_
_entity_poly.entity_id
_entity_poly.type
_entity_poly.pdbx_seq_one_letter_code
_entity_poly.pdbx_strand_id
1 'polypeptide(L)'
;DAAAVFDRAELVLGVKEPEPAEVAMLRPEHTLFTYLHLAPDPVLTRRLCESGATCVAYETVTDARGRLPLLAPMSEVAGKIATQAGAFFLERPLGGRGVLLGGVPGVPAANVMVIGGGVVGFAAASIAIGMQADVFVYDRNLDRLRELDVAFAGRASTVHSSTLSVEEMLPRADLVIGAVLVQGARAPYVIKRDQLKLMRERAVLVDVAIDQGGCFETSHPTTHSDPTFEVDGVTHYCVANMPGAVPVTSTFALTNATLPYVLALAEHGVRGAIEHDPGLRPGVNVAAGRVTHAAVAEGTGIEYTPVDEVLGDGAQAGRWPGEHRSLD
;
A
#
# COMPACT_ATOMS: atom_id res chain seq x y z
N ASP A 1 5.48 -14.76 -24.66
CA ASP A 1 6.36 -14.69 -23.48
C ASP A 1 6.64 -13.22 -23.17
N ALA A 2 7.45 -12.90 -22.15
CA ALA A 2 7.74 -11.51 -21.79
C ALA A 2 8.40 -10.74 -22.95
N ALA A 3 9.38 -11.35 -23.63
CA ALA A 3 10.07 -10.71 -24.75
C ALA A 3 9.11 -10.27 -25.87
N ALA A 4 8.15 -11.13 -26.24
CA ALA A 4 7.15 -10.80 -27.26
C ALA A 4 6.18 -9.68 -26.83
N VAL A 5 5.93 -9.52 -25.53
CA VAL A 5 5.10 -8.41 -25.00
C VAL A 5 5.87 -7.10 -25.10
N PHE A 6 7.09 -7.07 -24.54
CA PHE A 6 7.93 -5.86 -24.55
C PHE A 6 8.37 -5.44 -25.95
N ASP A 7 8.45 -6.35 -26.92
CA ASP A 7 8.79 -5.98 -28.30
C ASP A 7 7.62 -5.30 -29.06
N ARG A 8 6.38 -5.49 -28.61
CA ARG A 8 5.16 -5.03 -29.31
C ARG A 8 4.42 -3.92 -28.58
N ALA A 9 4.63 -3.77 -27.27
CA ALA A 9 3.88 -2.84 -26.44
C ALA A 9 4.59 -1.48 -26.35
N GLU A 10 3.85 -0.40 -26.56
CA GLU A 10 4.31 0.95 -26.25
C GLU A 10 3.94 1.36 -24.80
N LEU A 11 2.83 0.83 -24.29
CA LEU A 11 2.40 0.95 -22.90
C LEU A 11 2.49 -0.41 -22.20
N VAL A 12 3.36 -0.52 -21.21
CA VAL A 12 3.56 -1.72 -20.40
C VAL A 12 2.90 -1.52 -19.04
N LEU A 13 1.94 -2.39 -18.72
CA LEU A 13 1.22 -2.38 -17.45
C LEU A 13 1.76 -3.48 -16.54
N GLY A 14 2.09 -3.12 -15.31
CA GLY A 14 2.56 -4.06 -14.30
C GLY A 14 1.81 -3.89 -12.98
N VAL A 15 1.94 -4.86 -12.08
CA VAL A 15 1.45 -4.74 -10.70
C VAL A 15 2.57 -4.41 -9.72
N LYS A 16 3.78 -4.94 -9.92
CA LYS A 16 4.94 -4.71 -9.04
C LYS A 16 6.06 -4.08 -9.85
N GLU A 17 7.05 -3.58 -9.12
CA GLU A 17 8.29 -3.06 -9.68
C GLU A 17 8.90 -4.09 -10.66
N PRO A 18 9.41 -3.63 -11.82
CA PRO A 18 9.93 -4.54 -12.83
C PRO A 18 11.19 -5.24 -12.32
N GLU A 19 11.24 -6.55 -12.53
CA GLU A 19 12.39 -7.36 -12.17
C GLU A 19 13.61 -7.02 -13.05
N PRO A 20 14.85 -7.35 -12.62
CA PRO A 20 16.05 -7.05 -13.38
C PRO A 20 16.05 -7.46 -14.84
N ALA A 21 15.40 -8.58 -15.18
CA ALA A 21 15.27 -9.06 -16.55
C ALA A 21 14.27 -8.23 -17.37
N GLU A 22 13.20 -7.75 -16.74
CA GLU A 22 12.17 -6.92 -17.37
C GLU A 22 12.68 -5.51 -17.63
N VAL A 23 13.44 -4.95 -16.67
CA VAL A 23 14.11 -3.64 -16.85
C VAL A 23 15.04 -3.66 -18.05
N ALA A 24 15.74 -4.78 -18.29
CA ALA A 24 16.63 -4.92 -19.46
C ALA A 24 15.88 -4.99 -20.80
N MET A 25 14.56 -5.19 -20.79
CA MET A 25 13.71 -5.19 -21.99
C MET A 25 13.07 -3.81 -22.23
N LEU A 26 13.18 -2.86 -21.30
CA LEU A 26 12.67 -1.51 -21.47
C LEU A 26 13.49 -0.72 -22.48
N ARG A 27 12.79 0.10 -23.27
CA ARG A 27 13.35 0.96 -24.33
C ARG A 27 12.75 2.37 -24.24
N PRO A 28 13.35 3.40 -24.85
CA PRO A 28 12.88 4.78 -24.74
C PRO A 28 11.45 5.03 -25.24
N GLU A 29 10.93 4.19 -26.14
CA GLU A 29 9.55 4.24 -26.63
C GLU A 29 8.53 3.74 -25.60
N HIS A 30 8.95 3.01 -24.57
CA HIS A 30 8.03 2.44 -23.58
C HIS A 30 7.57 3.48 -22.56
N THR A 31 6.27 3.43 -22.28
CA THR A 31 5.69 3.92 -21.04
C THR A 31 5.43 2.75 -20.11
N LEU A 32 6.10 2.70 -18.96
CA LEU A 32 5.85 1.72 -17.91
C LEU A 32 4.88 2.33 -16.88
N PHE A 33 3.76 1.67 -16.60
CA PHE A 33 2.78 2.12 -15.60
C PHE A 33 2.51 1.03 -14.58
N THR A 34 3.08 1.16 -13.37
CA THR A 34 3.04 0.15 -12.30
C THR A 34 3.38 0.73 -10.93
N TYR A 35 3.38 -0.06 -9.85
CA TYR A 35 4.01 0.33 -8.58
C TYR A 35 5.53 0.28 -8.72
N LEU A 36 6.26 1.32 -8.29
CA LEU A 36 7.72 1.37 -8.49
C LEU A 36 8.53 1.40 -7.20
N HIS A 37 8.05 2.09 -6.16
CA HIS A 37 8.70 2.24 -4.85
C HIS A 37 10.19 2.66 -4.94
N LEU A 38 10.48 3.64 -5.79
CA LEU A 38 11.86 3.99 -6.18
C LEU A 38 12.71 4.68 -5.11
N ALA A 39 12.10 5.45 -4.21
CA ALA A 39 12.85 6.25 -3.22
C ALA A 39 13.85 5.41 -2.38
N PRO A 40 13.51 4.22 -1.86
CA PRO A 40 14.46 3.34 -1.18
C PRO A 40 15.33 2.47 -2.10
N ASP A 41 15.15 2.49 -3.43
CA ASP A 41 15.87 1.62 -4.38
C ASP A 41 16.68 2.42 -5.42
N PRO A 42 17.90 2.87 -5.07
CA PRO A 42 18.77 3.59 -6.00
C PRO A 42 19.31 2.71 -7.14
N VAL A 43 19.21 1.37 -7.05
CA VAL A 43 19.69 0.47 -8.10
C VAL A 43 18.63 0.38 -9.19
N LEU A 44 17.38 0.07 -8.84
CA LEU A 44 16.27 0.05 -9.77
C LEU A 44 16.09 1.42 -10.44
N THR A 45 16.12 2.50 -9.66
CA THR A 45 15.96 3.87 -10.20
C THR A 45 16.98 4.17 -11.29
N ARG A 46 18.27 3.88 -11.05
CA ARG A 46 19.32 4.08 -12.05
C ARG A 46 19.08 3.25 -13.31
N ARG A 47 18.67 2.00 -13.18
CA ARG A 47 18.43 1.12 -14.33
C ARG A 47 17.22 1.56 -15.15
N LEU A 48 16.18 2.07 -14.50
CA LEU A 48 15.05 2.70 -15.20
C LEU A 48 15.50 3.96 -15.95
N CYS A 49 16.36 4.79 -15.35
CA CYS A 49 16.96 5.93 -16.06
C CYS A 49 17.80 5.46 -17.28
N GLU A 50 18.64 4.44 -17.13
CA GLU A 50 19.46 3.89 -18.23
C GLU A 50 18.62 3.36 -19.40
N SER A 51 17.41 2.83 -19.12
CA SER A 51 16.50 2.34 -20.17
C SER A 51 15.93 3.46 -21.05
N GLY A 52 15.92 4.70 -20.56
CA GLY A 52 15.31 5.85 -21.23
C GLY A 52 13.78 5.85 -21.28
N ALA A 53 13.11 4.81 -20.78
CA ALA A 53 11.66 4.71 -20.74
C ALA A 53 11.01 5.80 -19.86
N THR A 54 9.74 6.07 -20.11
CA THR A 54 8.91 6.90 -19.21
C THR A 54 8.23 5.99 -18.19
N CYS A 55 8.53 6.15 -16.90
CA CYS A 55 8.00 5.33 -15.82
C CYS A 55 7.06 6.14 -14.93
N VAL A 56 5.79 5.72 -14.92
CA VAL A 56 4.70 6.31 -14.13
C VAL A 56 4.39 5.36 -12.97
N ALA A 57 4.50 5.86 -11.74
CA ALA A 57 4.26 5.13 -10.50
C ALA A 57 2.81 5.27 -10.02
N TYR A 58 2.15 4.15 -9.74
CA TYR A 58 0.79 4.16 -9.15
C TYR A 58 0.73 4.91 -7.83
N GLU A 59 1.71 4.70 -6.96
CA GLU A 59 1.73 5.23 -5.59
C GLU A 59 2.03 6.73 -5.48
N THR A 60 2.38 7.40 -6.59
CA THR A 60 2.65 8.85 -6.63
C THR A 60 1.62 9.62 -7.46
N VAL A 61 0.69 8.95 -8.14
CA VAL A 61 -0.48 9.60 -8.74
C VAL A 61 -1.36 10.17 -7.63
N THR A 62 -1.78 11.41 -7.79
CA THR A 62 -2.63 12.10 -6.81
C THR A 62 -3.96 12.53 -7.40
N ASP A 63 -5.04 12.52 -6.64
CA ASP A 63 -6.29 13.16 -7.07
C ASP A 63 -6.32 14.67 -6.77
N ALA A 64 -7.40 15.35 -7.18
CA ALA A 64 -7.60 16.78 -6.95
C ALA A 64 -7.62 17.22 -5.46
N ARG A 65 -7.68 16.27 -4.53
CA ARG A 65 -7.62 16.51 -3.08
C ARG A 65 -6.27 16.09 -2.48
N GLY A 66 -5.28 15.73 -3.31
CA GLY A 66 -3.96 15.27 -2.89
C GLY A 66 -3.96 13.85 -2.29
N ARG A 67 -5.00 13.05 -2.52
CA ARG A 67 -5.08 11.65 -2.07
C ARG A 67 -4.43 10.74 -3.10
N LEU A 68 -4.14 9.49 -2.75
CA LEU A 68 -3.50 8.50 -3.62
C LEU A 68 -4.55 7.49 -4.14
N PRO A 69 -5.25 7.80 -5.26
CA PRO A 69 -6.37 7.00 -5.74
C PRO A 69 -5.99 5.58 -6.15
N LEU A 70 -4.76 5.37 -6.61
CA LEU A 70 -4.31 4.05 -7.07
C LEU A 70 -3.78 3.17 -5.94
N LEU A 71 -3.34 3.78 -4.82
CA LEU A 71 -2.91 3.07 -3.61
C LEU A 71 -4.08 2.70 -2.68
N ALA A 72 -5.17 3.47 -2.72
CA ALA A 72 -6.33 3.26 -1.86
C ALA A 72 -6.94 1.85 -1.97
N PRO A 73 -7.19 1.27 -3.16
CA PRO A 73 -7.77 -0.07 -3.28
C PRO A 73 -6.89 -1.16 -2.63
N MET A 74 -5.57 -1.06 -2.79
CA MET A 74 -4.64 -2.01 -2.16
C MET A 74 -4.63 -1.86 -0.64
N SER A 75 -4.72 -0.62 -0.14
CA SER A 75 -4.85 -0.32 1.28
C SER A 75 -6.14 -0.89 1.87
N GLU A 76 -7.27 -0.79 1.16
CA GLU A 76 -8.54 -1.38 1.58
C GLU A 76 -8.48 -2.90 1.66
N VAL A 77 -7.88 -3.55 0.65
CA VAL A 77 -7.69 -5.00 0.64
C VAL A 77 -6.78 -5.43 1.79
N ALA A 78 -5.63 -4.77 1.96
CA ALA A 78 -4.68 -5.09 3.02
C ALA A 78 -5.31 -4.95 4.42
N GLY A 79 -6.06 -3.88 4.68
CA GLY A 79 -6.77 -3.69 5.94
C GLY A 79 -7.79 -4.81 6.22
N LYS A 80 -8.56 -5.24 5.20
CA LYS A 80 -9.52 -6.34 5.36
C LYS A 80 -8.83 -7.68 5.66
N ILE A 81 -7.74 -7.98 4.94
CA ILE A 81 -6.95 -9.20 5.15
C ILE A 81 -6.29 -9.16 6.53
N ALA A 82 -5.85 -8.01 7.01
CA ALA A 82 -5.17 -7.88 8.30
C ALA A 82 -6.02 -8.42 9.46
N THR A 83 -7.30 -8.08 9.49
CA THR A 83 -8.22 -8.62 10.50
C THR A 83 -8.46 -10.12 10.30
N GLN A 84 -8.63 -10.58 9.06
CA GLN A 84 -8.85 -12.01 8.78
C GLN A 84 -7.64 -12.87 9.18
N ALA A 85 -6.43 -12.44 8.82
CA ALA A 85 -5.19 -13.07 9.20
C ALA A 85 -5.00 -13.03 10.72
N GLY A 86 -5.23 -11.87 11.35
CA GLY A 86 -5.17 -11.72 12.80
C GLY A 86 -6.13 -12.67 13.53
N ALA A 87 -7.35 -12.82 13.04
CA ALA A 87 -8.33 -13.77 13.58
C ALA A 87 -7.89 -15.23 13.42
N PHE A 88 -7.35 -15.58 12.26
CA PHE A 88 -6.86 -16.93 11.99
C PHE A 88 -5.67 -17.27 12.92
N PHE A 89 -4.65 -16.40 12.98
CA PHE A 89 -3.47 -16.63 13.83
C PHE A 89 -3.73 -16.47 15.33
N LEU A 90 -4.91 -15.98 15.72
CA LEU A 90 -5.37 -16.04 17.11
C LEU A 90 -5.76 -17.46 17.55
N GLU A 91 -6.00 -18.40 16.63
CA GLU A 91 -6.37 -19.77 16.97
C GLU A 91 -5.22 -20.53 17.64
N ARG A 92 -5.57 -21.38 18.61
CA ARG A 92 -4.60 -22.11 19.45
C ARG A 92 -3.65 -23.02 18.66
N PRO A 93 -4.10 -23.81 17.66
CA PRO A 93 -3.21 -24.68 16.89
C PRO A 93 -2.13 -23.94 16.10
N LEU A 94 -2.34 -22.64 15.84
CA LEU A 94 -1.43 -21.77 15.09
C LEU A 94 -0.49 -20.98 16.00
N GLY A 95 -0.50 -21.25 17.31
CA GLY A 95 0.35 -20.58 18.31
C GLY A 95 -0.34 -19.42 19.03
N GLY A 96 -1.49 -18.96 18.54
CA GLY A 96 -2.27 -17.88 19.12
C GLY A 96 -2.89 -18.21 20.49
N ARG A 97 -3.53 -17.19 21.06
CA ARG A 97 -4.16 -17.24 22.39
C ARG A 97 -5.34 -18.22 22.47
N GLY A 98 -5.95 -18.58 21.34
CA GLY A 98 -7.15 -19.40 21.26
C GLY A 98 -8.44 -18.61 21.51
N VAL A 99 -8.50 -17.36 21.04
CA VAL A 99 -9.66 -16.48 21.22
C VAL A 99 -10.40 -16.29 19.90
N LEU A 100 -11.71 -16.51 19.92
CA LEU A 100 -12.59 -16.21 18.79
C LEU A 100 -12.96 -14.71 18.83
N LEU A 101 -12.80 -14.00 17.71
CA LEU A 101 -13.05 -12.54 17.67
C LEU A 101 -14.43 -12.15 18.20
N GLY A 102 -15.49 -12.81 17.76
CA GLY A 102 -16.86 -12.46 18.15
C GLY A 102 -17.33 -13.02 19.50
N GLY A 103 -16.53 -13.86 20.15
CA GLY A 103 -17.00 -14.64 21.29
C GLY A 103 -18.24 -15.47 20.95
N VAL A 104 -19.03 -15.78 21.97
CA VAL A 104 -20.37 -16.41 21.86
C VAL A 104 -21.22 -15.97 23.06
N PRO A 105 -22.55 -16.11 23.05
CA PRO A 105 -23.38 -15.75 24.21
C PRO A 105 -22.85 -16.35 25.53
N GLY A 106 -22.48 -15.48 26.48
CA GLY A 106 -21.88 -15.85 27.77
C GLY A 106 -20.34 -15.88 27.80
N VAL A 107 -19.67 -15.63 26.68
CA VAL A 107 -18.20 -15.58 26.53
C VAL A 107 -17.80 -14.26 25.86
N PRO A 108 -16.85 -13.50 26.41
CA PRO A 108 -16.47 -12.20 25.84
C PRO A 108 -15.86 -12.33 24.44
N ALA A 109 -16.05 -11.28 23.64
CA ALA A 109 -15.37 -11.07 22.38
C ALA A 109 -13.88 -10.73 22.59
N ALA A 110 -13.09 -10.81 21.52
CA ALA A 110 -11.70 -10.38 21.54
C ALA A 110 -11.58 -8.85 21.46
N ASN A 111 -10.55 -8.28 22.10
CA ASN A 111 -10.22 -6.87 21.92
C ASN A 111 -9.28 -6.68 20.73
N VAL A 112 -9.74 -5.93 19.73
CA VAL A 112 -8.97 -5.57 18.54
C VAL A 112 -8.56 -4.10 18.60
N MET A 113 -7.26 -3.85 18.65
CA MET A 113 -6.67 -2.52 18.64
C MET A 113 -6.14 -2.21 17.23
N VAL A 114 -6.58 -1.11 16.61
CA VAL A 114 -6.10 -0.67 15.31
C VAL A 114 -5.37 0.65 15.49
N ILE A 115 -4.09 0.73 15.11
CA ILE A 115 -3.28 1.95 15.23
C ILE A 115 -3.09 2.56 13.85
N GLY A 116 -3.69 3.72 13.63
CA GLY A 116 -3.83 4.40 12.34
C GLY A 116 -5.27 4.32 11.85
N GLY A 117 -5.92 5.47 11.69
CA GLY A 117 -7.32 5.59 11.30
C GLY A 117 -7.55 5.78 9.79
N GLY A 118 -6.49 5.72 8.98
CA GLY A 118 -6.55 5.88 7.52
C GLY A 118 -7.35 4.78 6.80
N VAL A 119 -7.12 4.62 5.49
CA VAL A 119 -7.86 3.64 4.66
C VAL A 119 -7.69 2.21 5.18
N VAL A 120 -6.44 1.80 5.47
CA VAL A 120 -6.12 0.48 6.03
C VAL A 120 -6.85 0.27 7.36
N GLY A 121 -6.72 1.21 8.29
CA GLY A 121 -7.31 1.10 9.62
C GLY A 121 -8.83 1.07 9.61
N PHE A 122 -9.45 1.90 8.78
CA PHE A 122 -10.90 1.88 8.58
C PHE A 122 -11.38 0.53 8.07
N ALA A 123 -10.71 -0.04 7.06
CA ALA A 123 -11.04 -1.34 6.50
C ALA A 123 -10.84 -2.48 7.51
N ALA A 124 -9.74 -2.46 8.26
CA ALA A 124 -9.46 -3.43 9.31
C ALA A 124 -10.51 -3.39 10.43
N ALA A 125 -10.80 -2.20 10.96
CA ALA A 125 -11.83 -1.99 11.97
C ALA A 125 -13.21 -2.42 11.48
N SER A 126 -13.56 -2.11 10.23
CA SER A 126 -14.84 -2.53 9.62
C SER A 126 -15.02 -4.05 9.65
N ILE A 127 -13.98 -4.81 9.27
CA ILE A 127 -14.03 -6.27 9.32
C ILE A 127 -14.07 -6.77 10.76
N ALA A 128 -13.32 -6.16 11.67
CA ALA A 128 -13.30 -6.58 13.08
C ALA A 128 -14.68 -6.39 13.75
N ILE A 129 -15.34 -5.25 13.48
CA ILE A 129 -16.73 -5.00 13.89
C ILE A 129 -17.67 -6.04 13.26
N GLY A 130 -17.48 -6.34 11.97
CA GLY A 130 -18.27 -7.36 11.26
C GLY A 130 -18.10 -8.77 11.83
N MET A 131 -16.92 -9.07 12.38
CA MET A 131 -16.62 -10.29 13.12
C MET A 131 -16.99 -10.20 14.61
N GLN A 132 -17.70 -9.13 15.01
CA GLN A 132 -18.25 -8.91 16.36
C GLN A 132 -17.20 -8.74 17.47
N ALA A 133 -15.99 -8.31 17.12
CA ALA A 133 -14.96 -7.98 18.10
C ALA A 133 -15.24 -6.64 18.81
N ASP A 134 -14.62 -6.45 19.98
CA ASP A 134 -14.54 -5.16 20.65
C ASP A 134 -13.41 -4.34 20.02
N VAL A 135 -13.74 -3.29 19.26
CA VAL A 135 -12.79 -2.57 18.40
C VAL A 135 -12.42 -1.19 18.96
N PHE A 136 -11.11 -0.90 18.97
CA PHE A 136 -10.54 0.37 19.38
C PHE A 136 -9.61 0.92 18.29
N VAL A 137 -9.93 2.08 17.73
CA VAL A 137 -9.13 2.71 16.66
C VAL A 137 -8.39 3.92 17.20
N TYR A 138 -7.06 3.91 17.07
CA TYR A 138 -6.15 4.93 17.57
C TYR A 138 -5.62 5.80 16.43
N ASP A 139 -5.79 7.12 16.54
CA ASP A 139 -5.20 8.08 15.60
C ASP A 139 -4.82 9.37 16.33
N ARG A 140 -3.88 10.15 15.77
CA ARG A 140 -3.51 11.48 16.31
C ARG A 140 -4.44 12.58 15.79
N ASN A 141 -5.05 12.38 14.63
CA ASN A 141 -5.94 13.33 14.00
C ASN A 141 -7.36 13.21 14.58
N LEU A 142 -7.76 14.22 15.36
CA LEU A 142 -9.08 14.27 15.98
C LEU A 142 -10.23 14.38 14.96
N ASP A 143 -10.03 15.07 13.83
CA ASP A 143 -11.05 15.14 12.77
C ASP A 143 -11.26 13.77 12.15
N ARG A 144 -10.17 13.02 11.93
CA ARG A 144 -10.27 11.65 11.45
C ARG A 144 -11.02 10.75 12.44
N LEU A 145 -10.76 10.87 13.73
CA LEU A 145 -11.49 10.11 14.75
C LEU A 145 -12.99 10.45 14.77
N ARG A 146 -13.36 11.73 14.56
CA ARG A 146 -14.78 12.13 14.42
C ARG A 146 -15.44 11.49 13.22
N GLU A 147 -14.76 11.44 12.07
CA GLU A 147 -15.27 10.77 10.87
C GLU A 147 -15.51 9.27 11.13
N LEU A 148 -14.56 8.61 11.78
CA LEU A 148 -14.63 7.19 12.12
C LEU A 148 -15.77 6.89 13.09
N ASP A 149 -15.98 7.74 14.10
CA ASP A 149 -17.06 7.59 15.08
C ASP A 149 -18.44 7.61 14.39
N VAL A 150 -18.65 8.57 13.49
CA VAL A 150 -19.85 8.67 12.66
C VAL A 150 -19.99 7.44 11.75
N ALA A 151 -18.92 7.04 11.07
CA ALA A 151 -18.95 5.92 10.12
C ALA A 151 -19.22 4.56 10.79
N PHE A 152 -18.72 4.36 12.01
CA PHE A 152 -18.95 3.13 12.77
C PHE A 152 -20.22 3.16 13.62
N ALA A 153 -20.87 4.33 13.74
CA ALA A 153 -22.06 4.54 14.55
C ALA A 153 -21.85 4.06 16.00
N GLY A 154 -20.72 4.44 16.60
CA GLY A 154 -20.35 4.07 17.97
C GLY A 154 -19.98 2.60 18.19
N ARG A 155 -19.89 1.77 17.14
CA ARG A 155 -19.51 0.34 17.25
C ARG A 155 -18.01 0.11 17.43
N ALA A 156 -17.20 1.15 17.35
CA ALA A 156 -15.80 1.13 17.72
C ALA A 156 -15.49 2.36 18.57
N SER A 157 -14.63 2.17 19.58
CA SER A 157 -14.08 3.30 20.34
C SER A 157 -13.02 4.00 19.51
N THR A 158 -13.18 5.30 19.28
CA THR A 158 -12.17 6.13 18.62
C THR A 158 -11.33 6.84 19.69
N VAL A 159 -10.02 6.61 19.69
CA VAL A 159 -9.13 6.98 20.79
C VAL A 159 -7.98 7.85 20.27
N HIS A 160 -7.72 8.97 20.93
CA HIS A 160 -6.54 9.76 20.62
C HIS A 160 -5.25 8.98 20.94
N SER A 161 -4.38 8.81 19.95
CA SER A 161 -3.13 8.05 20.08
C SER A 161 -2.07 8.85 20.84
N SER A 162 -1.79 8.42 22.06
CA SER A 162 -0.65 8.84 22.87
C SER A 162 0.07 7.59 23.39
N THR A 163 1.32 7.72 23.84
CA THR A 163 2.05 6.60 24.44
C THR A 163 1.26 5.97 25.60
N LEU A 164 0.70 6.83 26.47
CA LEU A 164 -0.10 6.38 27.61
C LEU A 164 -1.35 5.60 27.17
N SER A 165 -2.12 6.12 26.22
CA SER A 165 -3.37 5.45 25.79
C SER A 165 -3.11 4.12 25.08
N VAL A 166 -1.99 4.02 24.36
CA VAL A 166 -1.53 2.75 23.77
C VAL A 166 -1.17 1.76 24.88
N GLU A 167 -0.30 2.15 25.82
CA GLU A 167 0.16 1.28 26.91
C GLU A 167 -0.97 0.80 27.82
N GLU A 168 -2.01 1.60 28.06
CA GLU A 168 -3.20 1.22 28.82
C GLU A 168 -4.08 0.17 28.09
N MET A 169 -3.96 0.07 26.77
CA MET A 169 -4.73 -0.88 25.97
C MET A 169 -3.99 -2.19 25.73
N LEU A 170 -2.65 -2.18 25.65
CA LEU A 170 -1.84 -3.38 25.36
C LEU A 170 -2.14 -4.59 26.27
N PRO A 171 -2.36 -4.45 27.60
CA PRO A 171 -2.71 -5.58 28.47
C PRO A 171 -4.07 -6.24 28.17
N ARG A 172 -4.91 -5.55 27.40
CA ARG A 172 -6.26 -5.99 27.05
C ARG A 172 -6.36 -6.49 25.61
N ALA A 173 -5.48 -6.03 24.72
CA ALA A 173 -5.51 -6.37 23.31
C ALA A 173 -5.18 -7.85 23.07
N ASP A 174 -6.04 -8.53 22.33
CA ASP A 174 -5.79 -9.88 21.82
C ASP A 174 -5.17 -9.81 20.41
N LEU A 175 -5.60 -8.84 19.61
CA LEU A 175 -5.08 -8.52 18.29
C LEU A 175 -4.75 -7.03 18.19
N VAL A 176 -3.56 -6.69 17.70
CA VAL A 176 -3.22 -5.32 17.31
C VAL A 176 -2.90 -5.28 15.82
N ILE A 177 -3.48 -4.31 15.11
CA ILE A 177 -3.24 -4.06 13.69
C ILE A 177 -2.53 -2.72 13.54
N GLY A 178 -1.31 -2.77 13.03
CA GLY A 178 -0.50 -1.61 12.67
C GLY A 178 -0.88 -1.10 11.30
N ALA A 179 -1.54 0.05 11.23
CA ALA A 179 -2.09 0.66 10.03
C ALA A 179 -1.61 2.12 9.84
N VAL A 180 -0.42 2.44 10.39
CA VAL A 180 0.18 3.76 10.27
C VAL A 180 1.00 3.85 8.98
N LEU A 181 0.63 4.82 8.15
CA LEU A 181 1.34 5.16 6.92
C LEU A 181 1.86 6.59 7.04
N VAL A 182 3.16 6.77 6.82
CA VAL A 182 3.75 8.11 6.62
C VAL A 182 4.23 8.17 5.17
N GLN A 183 3.72 9.13 4.41
CA GLN A 183 4.10 9.26 3.01
C GLN A 183 5.60 9.52 2.87
N GLY A 184 6.28 8.71 2.06
CA GLY A 184 7.68 8.91 1.68
C GLY A 184 8.72 8.71 2.79
N ALA A 185 8.31 8.25 3.97
CA ALA A 185 9.22 8.02 5.10
C ALA A 185 8.84 6.76 5.87
N ARG A 186 9.81 6.20 6.60
CA ARG A 186 9.55 5.09 7.51
C ARG A 186 8.50 5.51 8.55
N ALA A 187 7.48 4.68 8.74
CA ALA A 187 6.51 4.90 9.82
C ALA A 187 7.23 4.88 11.18
N PRO A 188 6.88 5.79 12.12
CA PRO A 188 7.41 5.72 13.46
C PRO A 188 6.95 4.43 14.15
N TYR A 189 7.79 3.88 15.03
CA TYR A 189 7.35 2.75 15.84
C TYR A 189 6.23 3.16 16.78
N VAL A 190 5.08 2.52 16.62
CA VAL A 190 3.90 2.72 17.47
C VAL A 190 3.87 1.76 18.65
N ILE A 191 4.56 0.62 18.52
CA ILE A 191 4.85 -0.31 19.61
C ILE A 191 6.34 -0.61 19.58
N LYS A 192 7.00 -0.35 20.71
CA LYS A 192 8.41 -0.66 20.93
C LYS A 192 8.58 -2.06 21.53
N ARG A 193 9.79 -2.62 21.42
CA ARG A 193 10.12 -3.94 21.95
C ARG A 193 9.82 -4.04 23.45
N ASP A 194 10.17 -3.00 24.21
CA ASP A 194 9.98 -2.98 25.66
C ASP A 194 8.51 -2.93 26.09
N GLN A 195 7.61 -2.54 25.19
CA GLN A 195 6.16 -2.52 25.40
C GLN A 195 5.51 -3.90 25.15
N LEU A 196 6.19 -4.83 24.47
CA LEU A 196 5.66 -6.19 24.25
C LEU A 196 5.36 -6.93 25.56
N LYS A 197 6.12 -6.68 26.62
CA LYS A 197 5.89 -7.24 27.96
C LYS A 197 4.55 -6.82 28.59
N LEU A 198 3.94 -5.74 28.09
CA LEU A 198 2.62 -5.28 28.53
C LEU A 198 1.50 -6.06 27.84
N MET A 199 1.80 -6.73 26.73
CA MET A 199 0.81 -7.46 25.95
C MET A 199 0.43 -8.78 26.60
N ARG A 200 -0.73 -9.29 26.21
CA ARG A 200 -1.14 -10.65 26.55
C ARG A 200 -0.21 -11.66 25.87
N GLU A 201 0.19 -12.69 26.63
CA GLU A 201 0.85 -13.84 26.05
C GLU A 201 -0.03 -14.42 24.93
N ARG A 202 0.62 -14.69 23.79
CA ARG A 202 0.05 -15.19 22.52
C ARG A 202 -0.96 -14.25 21.86
N ALA A 203 -0.92 -12.96 22.19
CA ALA A 203 -1.54 -11.94 21.35
C ALA A 203 -0.91 -11.95 19.95
N VAL A 204 -1.64 -11.39 18.99
CA VAL A 204 -1.20 -11.28 17.60
C VAL A 204 -0.97 -9.81 17.24
N LEU A 205 0.17 -9.52 16.62
CA LEU A 205 0.48 -8.25 15.97
C LEU A 205 0.42 -8.46 14.45
N VAL A 206 -0.37 -7.66 13.75
CA VAL A 206 -0.41 -7.63 12.28
C VAL A 206 0.14 -6.30 11.82
N ASP A 207 1.31 -6.30 11.18
CA ASP A 207 1.96 -5.07 10.71
C ASP A 207 1.70 -4.86 9.22
N VAL A 208 0.68 -4.05 8.90
CA VAL A 208 0.34 -3.73 7.50
C VAL A 208 1.32 -2.73 6.90
N ALA A 209 2.08 -2.00 7.74
CA ALA A 209 3.10 -1.06 7.29
C ALA A 209 4.44 -1.74 6.96
N ILE A 210 4.48 -3.08 6.90
CA ILE A 210 5.72 -3.83 6.71
C ILE A 210 6.41 -3.52 5.38
N ASP A 211 5.64 -3.23 4.32
CA ASP A 211 6.16 -2.83 3.00
C ASP A 211 6.99 -1.53 3.06
N GLN A 212 6.91 -0.77 4.17
CA GLN A 212 7.68 0.46 4.41
C GLN A 212 8.58 0.36 5.65
N GLY A 213 8.94 -0.86 6.05
CA GLY A 213 9.85 -1.12 7.17
C GLY A 213 9.17 -1.32 8.53
N GLY A 214 7.84 -1.45 8.55
CA GLY A 214 7.04 -1.81 9.72
C GLY A 214 6.82 -0.66 10.71
N CYS A 215 5.70 -0.73 11.43
CA CYS A 215 5.37 0.21 12.51
C CYS A 215 5.55 -0.40 13.91
N PHE A 216 5.93 -1.67 14.03
CA PHE A 216 6.41 -2.25 15.29
C PHE A 216 7.92 -2.43 15.26
N GLU A 217 8.61 -2.11 16.36
CA GLU A 217 10.08 -2.16 16.43
C GLU A 217 10.65 -3.58 16.18
N THR A 218 9.88 -4.61 16.51
CA THR A 218 10.24 -6.03 16.35
C THR A 218 9.81 -6.63 15.02
N SER A 219 9.11 -5.87 14.16
CA SER A 219 8.66 -6.33 12.85
C SER A 219 9.83 -6.53 11.89
N HIS A 220 9.79 -7.62 11.13
CA HIS A 220 10.59 -7.81 9.92
C HIS A 220 9.74 -8.53 8.86
N PRO A 221 10.01 -8.31 7.55
CA PRO A 221 9.20 -8.90 6.50
C PRO A 221 9.18 -10.43 6.56
N THR A 222 8.00 -10.99 6.34
CA THR A 222 7.73 -12.44 6.23
C THR A 222 7.09 -12.74 4.88
N THR A 223 6.81 -14.01 4.60
CA THR A 223 6.28 -14.46 3.29
C THR A 223 4.93 -15.15 3.44
N HIS A 224 4.17 -15.29 2.35
CA HIS A 224 2.92 -16.06 2.38
C HIS A 224 3.11 -17.52 2.82
N SER A 225 4.28 -18.11 2.56
CA SER A 225 4.60 -19.50 2.96
C SER A 225 5.08 -19.64 4.39
N ASP A 226 5.69 -18.59 4.94
CA ASP A 226 6.17 -18.54 6.33
C ASP A 226 5.75 -17.18 6.91
N PRO A 227 4.47 -17.05 7.33
CA PRO A 227 3.83 -15.75 7.52
C PRO A 227 3.97 -15.15 8.91
N THR A 228 4.43 -15.94 9.89
CA THR A 228 4.52 -15.51 11.27
C THR A 228 5.81 -15.92 11.96
N PHE A 229 6.17 -15.14 12.97
CA PHE A 229 7.23 -15.47 13.92
C PHE A 229 6.80 -15.03 15.33
N GLU A 230 7.46 -15.56 16.37
CA GLU A 230 7.19 -15.18 17.76
C GLU A 230 8.32 -14.31 18.32
N VAL A 231 7.95 -13.26 19.05
CA VAL A 231 8.88 -12.47 19.88
C VAL A 231 8.25 -12.26 21.25
N ASP A 232 8.96 -12.67 22.30
CA ASP A 232 8.57 -12.45 23.70
C ASP A 232 7.12 -12.94 24.00
N GLY A 233 6.72 -14.08 23.41
CA GLY A 233 5.39 -14.66 23.56
C GLY A 233 4.31 -14.03 22.67
N VAL A 234 4.64 -13.08 21.79
CA VAL A 234 3.69 -12.40 20.90
C VAL A 234 3.92 -12.83 19.45
N THR A 235 2.86 -13.28 18.79
CA THR A 235 2.90 -13.69 17.38
C THR A 235 2.88 -12.46 16.48
N HIS A 236 3.83 -12.36 15.56
CA HIS A 236 3.90 -11.30 14.57
C HIS A 236 3.51 -11.85 13.21
N TYR A 237 2.58 -11.19 12.53
CA TYR A 237 2.26 -11.39 11.12
C TYR A 237 2.71 -10.15 10.36
N CYS A 238 3.70 -10.32 9.50
CA CYS A 238 4.37 -9.22 8.81
C CYS A 238 4.53 -9.55 7.32
N VAL A 239 3.50 -10.14 6.70
CA VAL A 239 3.57 -10.58 5.30
C VAL A 239 3.53 -9.36 4.40
N ALA A 240 4.59 -9.18 3.60
CA ALA A 240 4.63 -8.17 2.57
C ALA A 240 3.64 -8.49 1.44
N ASN A 241 3.12 -7.46 0.76
CA ASN A 241 2.17 -7.65 -0.35
C ASN A 241 0.96 -8.54 0.04
N MET A 242 0.28 -8.21 1.15
CA MET A 242 -0.93 -8.91 1.60
C MET A 242 -2.01 -9.03 0.51
N PRO A 243 -2.29 -8.00 -0.33
CA PRO A 243 -3.28 -8.09 -1.41
C PRO A 243 -3.00 -9.19 -2.44
N GLY A 244 -1.76 -9.66 -2.56
CA GLY A 244 -1.37 -10.78 -3.41
C GLY A 244 -2.03 -12.11 -3.03
N ALA A 245 -2.51 -12.27 -1.79
CA ALA A 245 -3.21 -13.48 -1.35
C ALA A 245 -4.62 -13.63 -1.94
N VAL A 246 -5.23 -12.54 -2.43
CA VAL A 246 -6.62 -12.53 -2.95
C VAL A 246 -6.69 -11.97 -4.37
N PRO A 247 -5.93 -12.55 -5.33
CA PRO A 247 -5.70 -11.96 -6.65
C PRO A 247 -6.98 -11.72 -7.45
N VAL A 248 -8.02 -12.53 -7.25
CA VAL A 248 -9.33 -12.31 -7.89
C VAL A 248 -9.90 -10.97 -7.46
N THR A 249 -9.88 -10.64 -6.16
CA THR A 249 -10.40 -9.37 -5.64
C THR A 249 -9.45 -8.21 -5.89
N SER A 250 -8.16 -8.38 -5.59
CA SER A 250 -7.18 -7.29 -5.69
C SER A 250 -6.92 -6.87 -7.13
N THR A 251 -6.94 -7.80 -8.09
CA THR A 251 -6.84 -7.45 -9.52
C THR A 251 -7.98 -6.53 -9.92
N PHE A 252 -9.25 -6.91 -9.68
CA PHE A 252 -10.38 -6.05 -10.04
C PHE A 252 -10.36 -4.71 -9.30
N ALA A 253 -9.99 -4.71 -8.02
CA ALA A 253 -9.89 -3.47 -7.24
C ALA A 253 -8.85 -2.51 -7.80
N LEU A 254 -7.66 -3.02 -8.16
CA LEU A 254 -6.61 -2.22 -8.78
C LEU A 254 -7.00 -1.77 -10.18
N THR A 255 -7.42 -2.68 -11.06
CA THR A 255 -7.71 -2.36 -12.46
C THR A 255 -8.88 -1.42 -12.62
N ASN A 256 -9.90 -1.49 -11.75
CA ASN A 256 -11.00 -0.52 -11.78
C ASN A 256 -10.52 0.91 -11.48
N ALA A 257 -9.53 1.06 -10.59
CA ALA A 257 -8.94 2.35 -10.27
C ALA A 257 -7.96 2.83 -11.33
N THR A 258 -7.17 1.92 -11.94
CA THR A 258 -6.16 2.30 -12.95
C THR A 258 -6.75 2.48 -14.35
N LEU A 259 -7.88 1.85 -14.67
CA LEU A 259 -8.44 1.85 -16.03
C LEU A 259 -8.62 3.24 -16.65
N PRO A 260 -9.15 4.26 -15.95
CA PRO A 260 -9.25 5.61 -16.53
C PRO A 260 -7.88 6.19 -16.94
N TYR A 261 -6.85 5.95 -16.12
CA TYR A 261 -5.48 6.40 -16.39
C TYR A 261 -4.83 5.62 -17.53
N VAL A 262 -5.06 4.30 -17.58
CA VAL A 262 -4.60 3.44 -18.67
C VAL A 262 -5.17 3.92 -20.00
N LEU A 263 -6.47 4.23 -20.06
CA LEU A 263 -7.11 4.75 -21.27
C LEU A 263 -6.53 6.12 -21.66
N ALA A 264 -6.38 7.04 -20.71
CA ALA A 264 -5.79 8.35 -21.00
C ALA A 264 -4.35 8.24 -21.54
N LEU A 265 -3.51 7.39 -20.92
CA LEU A 265 -2.17 7.10 -21.40
C LEU A 265 -2.19 6.45 -22.79
N ALA A 266 -3.14 5.53 -23.02
CA ALA A 266 -3.33 4.80 -24.26
C ALA A 266 -3.99 5.59 -25.40
N GLU A 267 -4.57 6.77 -25.13
CA GLU A 267 -5.19 7.61 -26.16
C GLU A 267 -4.37 8.86 -26.45
N HIS A 268 -3.63 9.37 -25.46
CA HIS A 268 -3.03 10.70 -25.52
C HIS A 268 -1.51 10.71 -25.25
N GLY A 269 -0.93 9.55 -24.91
CA GLY A 269 0.44 9.48 -24.38
C GLY A 269 0.56 10.18 -23.02
N VAL A 270 1.76 10.18 -22.46
CA VAL A 270 1.99 10.69 -21.08
C VAL A 270 1.63 12.17 -20.95
N ARG A 271 2.06 13.01 -21.90
CA ARG A 271 1.80 14.45 -21.85
C ARG A 271 0.32 14.78 -21.98
N GLY A 272 -0.36 14.22 -22.97
CA GLY A 272 -1.79 14.48 -23.15
C GLY A 272 -2.63 13.89 -22.01
N ALA A 273 -2.22 12.77 -21.42
CA ALA A 273 -2.85 12.23 -20.22
C ALA A 273 -2.69 13.17 -19.00
N ILE A 274 -1.54 13.82 -18.83
CA ILE A 274 -1.34 14.85 -17.79
C ILE A 274 -2.20 16.09 -18.03
N GLU A 275 -2.40 16.49 -19.29
CA GLU A 275 -3.30 17.61 -19.62
C GLU A 275 -4.77 17.28 -19.30
N HIS A 276 -5.16 16.01 -19.50
CA HIS A 276 -6.50 15.52 -19.17
C HIS A 276 -6.70 15.34 -17.65
N ASP A 277 -5.75 14.72 -16.97
CA ASP A 277 -5.73 14.54 -15.52
C ASP A 277 -4.37 14.99 -14.94
N PRO A 278 -4.30 16.24 -14.42
CA PRO A 278 -3.09 16.78 -13.80
C PRO A 278 -2.54 15.93 -12.64
N GLY A 279 -3.36 15.05 -12.06
CA GLY A 279 -2.98 14.10 -11.03
C GLY A 279 -1.93 13.07 -11.46
N LEU A 280 -1.80 12.81 -12.76
CA LEU A 280 -0.77 11.92 -13.33
C LEU A 280 0.63 12.52 -13.29
N ARG A 281 0.74 13.85 -13.23
CA ARG A 281 2.01 14.57 -13.25
C ARG A 281 2.99 14.12 -12.14
N PRO A 282 2.60 14.09 -10.85
CA PRO A 282 3.46 13.53 -9.81
C PRO A 282 3.67 12.02 -9.96
N GLY A 283 2.83 11.33 -10.74
CA GLY A 283 3.01 9.93 -11.12
C GLY A 283 4.27 9.67 -11.94
N VAL A 284 4.73 10.63 -12.75
CA VAL A 284 5.91 10.45 -13.59
C VAL A 284 7.17 10.52 -12.71
N ASN A 285 7.79 9.37 -12.45
CA ASN A 285 8.96 9.28 -11.58
C ASN A 285 10.28 9.29 -12.34
N VAL A 286 10.31 8.70 -13.54
CA VAL A 286 11.46 8.68 -14.44
C VAL A 286 10.99 8.97 -15.85
N ALA A 287 11.70 9.83 -16.58
CA ALA A 287 11.45 10.07 -18.00
C ALA A 287 12.75 10.47 -18.70
N ALA A 288 12.95 10.00 -19.94
CA ALA A 288 14.12 10.31 -20.76
C ALA A 288 15.47 10.23 -20.00
N GLY A 289 15.60 9.23 -19.13
CA GLY A 289 16.78 8.99 -18.32
C GLY A 289 17.00 9.93 -17.13
N ARG A 290 16.00 10.73 -16.75
CA ARG A 290 16.06 11.66 -15.60
C ARG A 290 15.01 11.30 -14.55
N VAL A 291 15.32 11.58 -13.28
CA VAL A 291 14.37 11.42 -12.18
C VAL A 291 13.51 12.68 -12.09
N THR A 292 12.19 12.51 -12.16
CA THR A 292 11.22 13.62 -12.21
C THR A 292 10.36 13.73 -10.96
N HIS A 293 10.56 12.87 -9.96
CA HIS A 293 9.90 12.94 -8.66
C HIS A 293 10.88 13.34 -7.56
N ALA A 294 10.59 14.44 -6.84
CA ALA A 294 11.49 15.03 -5.84
C ALA A 294 11.89 14.05 -4.72
N ALA A 295 10.93 13.35 -4.11
CA ALA A 295 11.23 12.36 -3.05
C ALA A 295 12.09 11.17 -3.54
N VAL A 296 11.97 10.79 -4.81
CA VAL A 296 12.81 9.73 -5.40
C VAL A 296 14.24 10.25 -5.59
N ALA A 297 14.39 11.47 -6.10
CA ALA A 297 15.70 12.12 -6.23
C ALA A 297 16.40 12.26 -4.88
N GLU A 298 15.68 12.71 -3.85
CA GLU A 298 16.20 12.79 -2.48
C GLU A 298 16.59 11.42 -1.92
N GLY A 299 15.71 10.42 -2.01
CA GLY A 299 15.96 9.07 -1.48
C GLY A 299 17.11 8.33 -2.16
N THR A 300 17.35 8.62 -3.44
CA THR A 300 18.38 7.93 -4.25
C THR A 300 19.67 8.73 -4.43
N GLY A 301 19.65 10.03 -4.13
CA GLY A 301 20.76 10.96 -4.37
C GLY A 301 20.97 11.32 -5.85
N ILE A 302 20.00 11.05 -6.72
CA ILE A 302 20.04 11.37 -8.15
C ILE A 302 19.51 12.79 -8.37
N GLU A 303 20.01 13.49 -9.39
CA GLU A 303 19.55 14.84 -9.73
C GLU A 303 18.06 14.85 -10.12
N TYR A 304 17.30 15.75 -9.51
CA TYR A 304 15.89 16.02 -9.83
C TYR A 304 15.79 16.92 -11.06
N THR A 305 14.95 16.56 -12.03
CA THR A 305 14.57 17.42 -13.17
C THR A 305 13.05 17.55 -13.23
N PRO A 306 12.47 18.76 -13.31
CA PRO A 306 11.02 18.93 -13.45
C PRO A 306 10.47 18.19 -14.66
N VAL A 307 9.33 17.51 -14.48
CA VAL A 307 8.70 16.70 -15.54
C VAL A 307 8.43 17.47 -16.84
N ASP A 308 8.06 18.75 -16.75
CA ASP A 308 7.80 19.60 -17.93
C ASP A 308 9.04 19.86 -18.78
N GLU A 309 10.22 19.93 -18.15
CA GLU A 309 11.49 20.11 -18.86
C GLU A 309 11.87 18.85 -19.63
N VAL A 310 11.46 17.68 -19.12
CA VAL A 310 11.75 16.38 -19.73
C VAL A 310 10.77 16.05 -20.86
N LEU A 311 9.49 16.41 -20.70
CA LEU A 311 8.41 16.13 -21.66
C LEU A 311 8.18 17.26 -22.68
N GLY A 312 9.17 18.13 -22.92
CA GLY A 312 9.06 19.30 -23.81
C GLY A 312 8.57 18.99 -25.24
N ASP A 313 8.18 20.04 -25.98
CA ASP A 313 7.33 20.08 -27.20
C ASP A 313 7.63 19.15 -28.40
N GLY A 314 8.62 18.27 -28.32
CA GLY A 314 8.98 17.31 -29.39
C GLY A 314 9.12 15.84 -28.97
N ALA A 315 8.96 15.48 -27.69
CA ALA A 315 9.17 14.12 -27.22
C ALA A 315 7.83 13.43 -26.92
N GLN A 316 7.50 12.39 -27.69
CA GLN A 316 6.33 11.51 -27.53
C GLN A 316 4.97 12.07 -28.00
N ALA A 317 4.92 12.73 -29.16
CA ALA A 317 3.70 12.76 -29.96
C ALA A 317 3.44 11.39 -30.62
N GLY A 318 3.27 10.35 -29.80
CA GLY A 318 2.70 9.08 -30.22
C GLY A 318 1.22 9.27 -30.45
N ARG A 319 0.84 9.92 -31.56
CA ARG A 319 -0.52 9.74 -32.08
C ARG A 319 -0.60 8.30 -32.52
N TRP A 320 -1.32 7.45 -31.79
CA TRP A 320 -1.69 6.14 -32.29
C TRP A 320 -2.49 6.35 -33.59
N PRO A 321 -2.00 5.86 -34.74
CA PRO A 321 -2.83 5.81 -35.94
C PRO A 321 -3.87 4.72 -35.72
N GLY A 322 -5.01 5.10 -35.15
CA GLY A 322 -6.22 4.31 -35.24
C GLY A 322 -6.63 4.23 -36.71
N GLU A 323 -6.17 3.21 -37.43
CA GLU A 323 -6.93 2.67 -38.54
C GLU A 323 -8.26 2.19 -37.95
N HIS A 324 -9.30 3.04 -38.04
CA HIS A 324 -10.67 2.58 -38.04
C HIS A 324 -10.84 1.61 -39.21
N ARG A 325 -10.51 0.34 -39.00
CA ARG A 325 -11.12 -0.74 -39.75
C ARG A 325 -12.52 -0.88 -39.20
N SER A 326 -13.46 -0.22 -39.86
CA SER A 326 -14.87 -0.58 -39.83
C SER A 326 -14.98 -2.09 -40.01
N LEU A 327 -15.44 -2.77 -38.95
CA LEU A 327 -15.99 -4.10 -39.10
C LEU A 327 -17.44 -3.87 -39.53
N ASP A 328 -17.71 -4.19 -40.81
CA ASP A 328 -19.05 -4.56 -41.27
C ASP A 328 -19.56 -5.79 -40.49
#